data_AF-A0A382IXC2-F1
#
_entry.id   AF-A0A382IXC2-F1
#
_cell.length_a   1.000
_cell.length_b   1.000
_cell.length_c   1.000
_cell.angle_alpha   90.00
_cell.angle_beta   90.00
_cell.angle_gamma   90.00
#
_symmetry.space_group_name_H-M   'P 1'
#
loop_
_entity.id
_entity.type
_entity.pdbx_description
1 polymer ?
#
loop_
_entity_poly.entity_id
_entity_poly.type
_entity_poly.pdbx_seq_one_letter_code
_entity_poly.pdbx_strand_id
1 'polypeptide(L)'
;ISGRTVGLVGYGAVPRRLAPMLIAMGAKVVYTCPRIKKDVVGEYLSLHELLAVSDIVSLHVPLTTSTKDLINEVAIKRMKSGAIIINTSRGGVIDERALRQALADRCLAAAGLDVFASEPLLPDDPLLALDNVVVTPHVAYLTAETMVRSIRVAAENCRRLASQEKLLHRVV
;
A
#
# COMPACT_ATOMS: atom_id res chain seq x y z
N ILE A 1 16.64 -2.11 -7.55
CA ILE A 1 16.22 -0.94 -6.75
C ILE A 1 17.37 -0.27 -5.97
N SER A 2 18.59 -0.82 -6.01
CA SER A 2 19.75 -0.22 -5.32
C SER A 2 19.91 1.27 -5.66
N GLY A 3 20.20 2.09 -4.64
CA GLY A 3 20.35 3.54 -4.74
C GLY A 3 19.03 4.33 -4.84
N ARG A 4 17.87 3.66 -4.92
CA ARG A 4 16.55 4.32 -4.95
C ARG A 4 16.01 4.58 -3.54
N THR A 5 15.23 5.65 -3.39
CA THR A 5 14.46 5.91 -2.17
C THR A 5 13.07 5.31 -2.28
N VAL A 6 12.71 4.44 -1.34
CA VAL A 6 11.38 3.82 -1.21
C VAL A 6 10.66 4.43 -0.02
N GLY A 7 9.55 5.12 -0.29
CA GLY A 7 8.65 5.70 0.69
C GLY A 7 7.52 4.76 1.07
N LEU A 8 7.44 4.39 2.34
CA LEU A 8 6.36 3.56 2.89
C LEU A 8 5.31 4.44 3.56
N VAL A 9 4.12 4.51 2.97
CA VAL A 9 2.96 5.21 3.58
C VAL A 9 2.23 4.24 4.50
N GLY A 10 2.41 4.41 5.80
CA GLY A 10 2.02 3.45 6.82
C GLY A 10 3.18 2.55 7.23
N TYR A 11 3.25 2.19 8.52
CA TYR A 11 4.29 1.31 9.08
C TYR A 11 3.71 0.21 9.98
N GLY A 12 2.85 -0.62 9.38
CA GLY A 12 2.18 -1.75 10.02
C GLY A 12 2.95 -3.07 9.91
N ALA A 13 2.23 -4.18 9.93
CA ALA A 13 2.79 -5.53 9.86
C ALA A 13 3.53 -5.84 8.55
N VAL A 14 3.09 -5.24 7.43
CA VAL A 14 3.69 -5.42 6.10
C VAL A 14 5.02 -4.64 5.99
N PRO A 15 5.05 -3.30 6.18
CA PRO A 15 6.31 -2.52 6.22
C PRO A 15 7.38 -3.08 7.15
N ARG A 16 7.01 -3.60 8.33
CA ARG A 16 7.97 -4.20 9.27
C ARG A 16 8.74 -5.39 8.69
N ARG A 17 8.14 -6.12 7.75
CA ARG A 17 8.80 -7.22 7.01
C ARG A 17 9.50 -6.70 5.76
N LEU A 18 8.85 -5.77 5.06
CA LEU A 18 9.32 -5.26 3.77
C LEU A 18 10.58 -4.39 3.89
N ALA A 19 10.62 -3.46 4.83
CA ALA A 19 11.69 -2.46 4.92
C ALA A 19 13.10 -3.06 5.09
N PRO A 20 13.33 -4.08 5.95
CA PRO A 20 14.64 -4.74 6.03
C PRO A 20 15.07 -5.37 4.70
N MET A 21 14.15 -5.97 3.95
CA MET A 21 14.44 -6.56 2.63
C MET A 21 14.82 -5.50 1.61
N LEU A 22 14.11 -4.37 1.59
CA LEU A 22 14.44 -3.24 0.70
C LEU A 22 15.84 -2.67 0.99
N ILE A 23 16.19 -2.51 2.26
CA ILE A 23 17.52 -2.05 2.67
C ILE A 23 18.60 -3.06 2.24
N ALA A 24 18.36 -4.35 2.45
CA ALA A 24 19.28 -5.41 2.00
C ALA A 24 19.47 -5.42 0.48
N MET A 25 18.46 -5.00 -0.29
CA MET A 25 18.53 -4.80 -1.74
C MET A 25 19.16 -3.46 -2.17
N GLY A 26 19.68 -2.68 -1.22
CA GLY A 26 20.40 -1.42 -1.46
C GLY A 26 19.53 -0.17 -1.58
N ALA A 27 18.25 -0.23 -1.19
CA ALA A 27 17.38 0.95 -1.21
C ALA A 27 17.50 1.79 0.07
N LYS A 28 17.32 3.12 -0.05
CA LYS A 28 17.02 3.98 1.10
C LYS A 28 15.54 3.83 1.43
N VAL A 29 15.21 3.55 2.69
CA VAL A 29 13.80 3.48 3.13
C VAL A 29 13.45 4.70 3.96
N VAL A 30 12.39 5.39 3.56
CA VAL A 30 11.73 6.44 4.35
C VAL A 30 10.29 6.03 4.61
N TYR A 31 9.68 6.55 5.66
CA TYR A 31 8.31 6.21 5.99
C TYR A 31 7.52 7.34 6.63
N THR A 32 6.20 7.24 6.56
CA THR A 32 5.29 8.11 7.30
C THR A 32 4.19 7.30 7.95
N CYS A 33 3.77 7.69 9.15
CA CYS A 33 2.61 7.10 9.84
C CYS A 33 2.13 8.03 10.96
N PRO A 34 0.88 7.87 11.47
CA PRO A 34 0.33 8.79 12.48
C PRO A 34 1.11 8.88 13.79
N ARG A 35 1.89 7.84 14.13
CA ARG A 35 2.73 7.81 15.34
C ARG A 35 4.09 7.26 14.97
N ILE A 36 5.12 8.11 15.10
CA ILE A 36 6.52 7.79 14.84
C ILE A 36 6.91 6.50 15.57
N LYS A 37 7.57 5.59 14.86
CA LYS A 37 8.00 4.30 15.38
C LYS A 37 9.49 4.35 15.65
N LYS A 38 9.90 4.15 16.90
CA LYS A 38 11.32 4.17 17.29
C LYS A 38 12.02 2.81 17.08
N ASP A 39 11.23 1.76 16.92
CA ASP A 39 11.65 0.35 16.88
C ASP A 39 11.66 -0.23 15.45
N VAL A 40 11.84 0.62 14.44
CA VAL A 40 11.74 0.21 13.02
C VAL A 40 12.86 0.80 12.18
N VAL A 41 13.11 0.16 11.04
CA VAL A 41 14.14 0.60 10.09
C VAL A 41 13.59 1.62 9.09
N GLY A 42 14.44 2.55 8.69
CA GLY A 42 14.06 3.66 7.80
C GLY A 42 13.85 4.97 8.56
N GLU A 43 13.87 6.05 7.81
CA GLU A 43 13.78 7.42 8.33
C GLU A 43 12.33 7.90 8.31
N TYR A 44 11.84 8.47 9.42
CA TYR A 44 10.52 9.08 9.44
C TYR A 44 10.55 10.42 8.71
N LEU A 45 9.56 10.64 7.83
CA LEU A 45 9.29 11.90 7.17
C LEU A 45 7.79 12.22 7.25
N SER A 46 7.44 13.51 7.14
CA SER A 46 6.06 13.88 6.84
C SER A 46 5.64 13.30 5.49
N LEU A 47 4.33 13.16 5.25
CA LEU A 47 3.83 12.67 3.96
C LEU A 47 4.35 13.54 2.78
N HIS A 48 4.36 14.86 2.96
CA HIS A 48 4.83 15.79 1.92
C HIS A 48 6.31 15.60 1.59
N GLU A 49 7.17 15.47 2.60
CA GLU A 49 8.60 15.22 2.41
C GLU A 49 8.84 13.84 1.78
N LEU A 50 8.13 12.81 2.26
CA LEU A 50 8.22 11.45 1.73
C LEU A 50 7.91 11.42 0.23
N LEU A 51 6.82 12.04 -0.20
CA LEU A 51 6.43 12.08 -1.61
C LEU A 51 7.49 12.78 -2.47
N ALA A 52 8.06 13.90 -1.98
CA ALA A 52 9.05 14.69 -2.70
C ALA A 52 10.39 13.97 -2.91
N VAL A 53 10.77 13.05 -2.02
CA VAL A 53 12.09 12.37 -2.08
C VAL A 53 12.03 10.95 -2.64
N SER A 54 10.86 10.32 -2.68
CA SER A 54 10.72 8.89 -3.02
C SER A 54 10.72 8.65 -4.52
N ASP A 55 11.56 7.72 -4.97
CA ASP A 55 11.50 7.16 -6.33
C ASP A 55 10.34 6.15 -6.46
N ILE A 56 10.02 5.47 -5.36
CA ILE A 56 8.93 4.49 -5.27
C ILE A 56 8.11 4.80 -4.02
N VAL A 57 6.80 4.95 -4.16
CA VAL A 57 5.87 5.12 -3.03
C VAL A 57 4.99 3.88 -2.91
N SER A 58 5.02 3.22 -1.76
CA SER A 58 4.24 2.01 -1.48
C SER A 58 3.23 2.23 -0.35
N LEU A 59 1.96 1.91 -0.61
CA LEU A 59 0.85 2.19 0.30
C LEU A 59 0.53 1.00 1.20
N HIS A 60 0.48 1.26 2.51
CA HIS A 60 0.30 0.26 3.57
C HIS A 60 -0.60 0.78 4.71
N VAL A 61 -1.61 1.59 4.36
CA VAL A 61 -2.60 2.15 5.30
C VAL A 61 -3.97 1.47 5.14
N PRO A 62 -4.76 1.35 6.22
CA PRO A 62 -6.17 0.98 6.06
C PRO A 62 -6.94 2.09 5.33
N LEU A 63 -8.06 1.74 4.70
CA LEU A 63 -9.02 2.74 4.22
C LEU A 63 -9.91 3.19 5.38
N THR A 64 -9.85 4.48 5.69
CA THR A 64 -10.65 5.18 6.70
C THR A 64 -11.04 6.54 6.11
N THR A 65 -11.89 7.30 6.82
CA THR A 65 -12.21 8.68 6.42
C THR A 65 -10.97 9.56 6.26
N SER A 66 -9.92 9.33 7.06
CA SER A 66 -8.69 10.14 7.01
C SER A 66 -7.69 9.69 5.93
N THR A 67 -7.85 8.49 5.38
CA THR A 67 -6.96 7.94 4.35
C THR A 67 -7.63 7.76 2.99
N LYS A 68 -8.95 8.01 2.91
CA LYS A 68 -9.67 8.12 1.65
C LYS A 68 -9.07 9.25 0.81
N ASP A 69 -8.72 8.94 -0.43
CA ASP A 69 -8.10 9.87 -1.38
C ASP A 69 -6.86 10.58 -0.79
N LEU A 70 -6.13 9.89 0.10
CA LEU A 70 -4.89 10.38 0.70
C LEU A 70 -3.86 10.73 -0.39
N ILE A 71 -3.80 9.89 -1.42
CA ILE A 71 -3.02 10.15 -2.63
C ILE A 71 -3.96 10.72 -3.70
N ASN A 72 -4.31 11.98 -3.53
CA ASN A 72 -5.07 12.76 -4.51
C ASN A 72 -4.14 13.45 -5.53
N GLU A 73 -4.71 14.23 -6.44
CA GLU A 73 -3.97 15.00 -7.45
C GLU A 73 -2.86 15.87 -6.85
N VAL A 74 -3.11 16.54 -5.72
CA VAL A 74 -2.11 17.39 -5.04
C VAL A 74 -0.96 16.56 -4.49
N ALA A 75 -1.24 15.38 -3.92
CA ALA A 75 -0.22 14.46 -3.45
C ALA A 75 0.61 13.90 -4.62
N ILE A 76 -0.03 13.51 -5.71
CA ILE A 76 0.63 13.00 -6.92
C ILE A 76 1.57 14.05 -7.51
N LYS A 77 1.15 15.32 -7.61
CA LYS A 77 2.00 16.43 -8.08
C LYS A 77 3.23 16.69 -7.22
N ARG A 78 3.24 16.23 -5.97
CA ARG A 78 4.42 16.31 -5.08
C ARG A 78 5.37 15.15 -5.23
N MET A 79 4.96 14.07 -5.89
CA MET A 79 5.84 12.95 -6.19
C MET A 79 6.91 13.40 -7.17
N LYS A 80 8.07 12.76 -7.13
CA LYS A 80 9.11 12.97 -8.15
C LYS A 80 8.52 12.67 -9.53
N SER A 81 8.88 13.49 -10.52
CA SER A 81 8.62 13.14 -11.92
C SER A 81 9.28 11.80 -12.24
N GLY A 82 8.52 10.88 -12.83
CA GLY A 82 8.96 9.52 -13.09
C GLY A 82 8.99 8.60 -11.85
N ALA A 83 8.35 8.98 -10.74
CA ALA A 83 8.17 8.08 -9.61
C ALA A 83 7.23 6.91 -9.95
N ILE A 84 7.35 5.83 -9.18
CA ILE A 84 6.46 4.66 -9.25
C ILE A 84 5.57 4.64 -8.01
N ILE A 85 4.29 4.32 -8.19
CA ILE A 85 3.37 4.09 -7.07
C ILE A 85 2.92 2.63 -7.00
N ILE A 86 2.89 2.07 -5.80
CA ILE A 86 2.46 0.70 -5.53
C ILE A 86 1.31 0.73 -4.52
N ASN A 87 0.18 0.13 -4.89
CA ASN A 87 -0.96 -0.02 -3.99
C ASN A 87 -1.37 -1.49 -3.84
N THR A 88 -1.04 -2.05 -2.68
CA THR A 88 -1.54 -3.35 -2.22
C THR A 88 -2.32 -3.19 -0.90
N SER A 89 -2.89 -2.00 -0.69
CA SER A 89 -3.64 -1.64 0.53
C SER A 89 -5.14 -1.68 0.28
N ARG A 90 -5.74 -0.57 -0.13
CA ARG A 90 -7.12 -0.44 -0.62
C ARG A 90 -7.16 0.57 -1.76
N GLY A 91 -7.99 0.36 -2.77
CA GLY A 91 -8.03 1.24 -3.94
C GLY A 91 -8.39 2.68 -3.60
N GLY A 92 -9.41 2.89 -2.76
CA GLY A 92 -9.88 4.22 -2.33
C GLY A 92 -8.89 5.05 -1.49
N VAL A 93 -7.65 4.58 -1.28
CA VAL A 93 -6.57 5.41 -0.72
C VAL A 93 -5.99 6.35 -1.78
N ILE A 94 -6.14 6.01 -3.06
CA ILE A 94 -5.73 6.83 -4.21
C ILE A 94 -6.98 7.36 -4.91
N ASP A 95 -6.95 8.63 -5.32
CA ASP A 95 -7.88 9.14 -6.33
C ASP A 95 -7.54 8.51 -7.69
N GLU A 96 -8.29 7.49 -8.09
CA GLU A 96 -8.03 6.74 -9.32
C GLU A 96 -8.15 7.58 -10.59
N ARG A 97 -8.94 8.67 -10.57
CA ARG A 97 -8.99 9.60 -11.71
C ARG A 97 -7.69 10.37 -11.81
N ALA A 98 -7.18 10.88 -10.70
CA ALA A 98 -5.89 11.58 -10.67
C ALA A 98 -4.73 10.64 -11.03
N LEU A 99 -4.77 9.38 -10.55
CA LEU A 99 -3.78 8.36 -10.88
C LEU A 99 -3.74 8.07 -12.38
N ARG A 100 -4.90 7.80 -12.99
CA ARG A 100 -5.01 7.53 -14.44
C ARG A 100 -4.41 8.66 -15.26
N GLN A 101 -4.78 9.90 -14.95
CA GLN A 101 -4.26 11.07 -15.65
C GLN A 101 -2.74 11.17 -15.51
N ALA A 102 -2.20 11.02 -14.29
CA ALA A 102 -0.77 11.13 -14.05
C ALA A 102 0.06 10.04 -14.72
N LEU A 103 -0.50 8.83 -14.91
CA LEU A 103 0.15 7.74 -15.63
C LEU A 103 0.08 7.95 -17.15
N ALA A 104 -1.07 8.38 -17.67
CA ALA A 104 -1.24 8.72 -19.08
C ALA A 104 -0.31 9.85 -19.52
N ASP A 105 -0.18 10.89 -18.68
CA ASP A 105 0.71 12.03 -18.92
C ASP A 105 2.19 11.73 -18.63
N ARG A 106 2.53 10.51 -18.18
CA ARG A 106 3.87 10.08 -17.78
C ARG A 106 4.50 10.95 -16.66
N CYS A 107 3.67 11.68 -15.90
CA CYS A 107 4.10 12.33 -14.65
C CYS A 107 4.60 11.28 -13.65
N LEU A 108 3.87 10.17 -13.56
CA LEU A 108 4.34 8.94 -12.92
C LEU A 108 4.90 8.00 -13.98
N ALA A 109 6.03 7.38 -13.69
CA ALA A 109 6.65 6.43 -14.62
C ALA A 109 5.79 5.17 -14.76
N ALA A 110 5.28 4.65 -13.63
CA ALA A 110 4.50 3.42 -13.61
C ALA A 110 3.66 3.27 -12.33
N ALA A 111 2.71 2.33 -12.34
CA ALA A 111 1.99 1.88 -11.15
C ALA A 111 1.94 0.34 -11.04
N GLY A 112 1.99 -0.16 -9.80
CA GLY A 112 1.68 -1.56 -9.46
C GLY A 112 0.45 -1.61 -8.56
N LEU A 113 -0.66 -2.17 -9.05
CA LEU A 113 -1.97 -2.11 -8.40
C LEU A 113 -2.54 -3.51 -8.18
N ASP A 114 -2.80 -3.86 -6.91
CA ASP A 114 -3.53 -5.10 -6.56
C ASP A 114 -4.97 -4.81 -6.11
N VAL A 115 -5.34 -3.54 -5.92
CA VAL A 115 -6.61 -3.13 -5.31
C VAL A 115 -7.18 -1.91 -6.03
N PHE A 116 -8.51 -1.83 -6.06
CA PHE A 116 -9.27 -0.83 -6.81
C PHE A 116 -10.42 -0.25 -5.97
N ALA A 117 -10.92 0.94 -6.31
CA ALA A 117 -12.01 1.60 -5.60
C ALA A 117 -13.32 0.81 -5.76
N SER A 118 -13.51 0.20 -6.92
CA SER A 118 -14.54 -0.78 -7.19
C SER A 118 -13.89 -2.09 -7.64
N GLU A 119 -14.27 -3.19 -7.00
CA GLU A 119 -13.76 -4.52 -7.30
C GLU A 119 -14.93 -5.49 -7.54
N PRO A 120 -14.87 -6.34 -8.59
CA PRO A 120 -13.76 -6.50 -9.54
C PRO A 120 -13.61 -5.33 -10.52
N LEU A 121 -12.40 -5.15 -11.04
CA LEU A 121 -12.13 -4.15 -12.08
C LEU A 121 -12.82 -4.58 -13.38
N LEU A 122 -13.44 -3.62 -14.08
CA LEU A 122 -14.10 -3.89 -15.35
C LEU A 122 -13.08 -4.13 -16.47
N PRO A 123 -13.35 -5.03 -17.44
CA PRO A 123 -12.42 -5.32 -18.53
C PRO A 123 -12.06 -4.12 -19.41
N ASP A 124 -12.93 -3.11 -19.48
CA ASP A 124 -12.76 -1.88 -20.25
C ASP A 124 -12.19 -0.71 -19.43
N ASP A 125 -11.71 -0.98 -18.20
CA ASP A 125 -11.10 0.06 -17.38
C ASP A 125 -9.83 0.63 -18.06
N PRO A 126 -9.70 1.96 -18.21
CA PRO A 126 -8.55 2.57 -18.87
C PRO A 126 -7.19 2.24 -18.25
N LEU A 127 -7.12 1.90 -16.95
CA LEU A 127 -5.87 1.47 -16.32
C LEU A 127 -5.30 0.20 -16.96
N LEU A 128 -6.16 -0.69 -17.47
CA LEU A 128 -5.75 -1.93 -18.12
C LEU A 128 -5.14 -1.70 -19.51
N ALA A 129 -5.39 -0.54 -20.13
CA ALA A 129 -4.85 -0.20 -21.43
C ALA A 129 -3.47 0.48 -21.38
N LEU A 130 -3.01 0.87 -20.18
CA LEU A 130 -1.74 1.59 -20.00
C LEU A 130 -0.55 0.62 -19.93
N ASP A 131 0.47 0.86 -20.77
CA ASP A 131 1.68 0.04 -20.86
C ASP A 131 2.61 0.12 -19.64
N ASN A 132 2.34 1.09 -18.75
CA ASN A 132 3.11 1.39 -17.55
C ASN A 132 2.34 1.04 -16.27
N VAL A 133 1.32 0.19 -16.37
CA VAL A 133 0.56 -0.29 -15.22
C VAL A 133 0.61 -1.80 -15.15
N VAL A 134 0.98 -2.32 -13.98
CA VAL A 134 0.87 -3.74 -13.64
C VAL A 134 -0.32 -3.91 -12.71
N VAL A 135 -1.27 -4.75 -13.11
CA VAL A 135 -2.47 -5.06 -12.33
C VAL A 135 -2.47 -6.52 -11.88
N THR A 136 -2.87 -6.75 -10.62
CA THR A 136 -3.23 -8.06 -10.11
C THR A 136 -4.63 -8.02 -9.46
N PRO A 137 -5.44 -9.10 -9.55
CA PRO A 137 -6.85 -9.06 -9.16
C PRO A 137 -7.04 -9.31 -7.65
N HIS A 138 -6.48 -8.46 -6.79
CA HIS A 138 -6.57 -8.56 -5.32
C HIS A 138 -6.07 -9.90 -4.77
N VAL A 139 -4.87 -10.29 -5.19
CA VAL A 139 -4.25 -11.57 -4.86
C VAL A 139 -2.89 -11.43 -4.18
N ALA A 140 -2.42 -10.22 -3.88
CA ALA A 140 -1.13 -10.04 -3.20
C ALA A 140 -1.08 -10.69 -1.80
N TYR A 141 -2.24 -10.95 -1.18
CA TYR A 141 -2.33 -11.67 0.09
C TYR A 141 -2.43 -13.20 -0.06
N LEU A 142 -2.77 -13.71 -1.26
CA LEU A 142 -3.27 -15.06 -1.47
C LEU A 142 -2.14 -16.09 -1.59
N THR A 143 -1.56 -16.46 -0.45
CA THR A 143 -0.66 -17.62 -0.34
C THR A 143 -1.33 -18.78 0.40
N ALA A 144 -0.84 -20.00 0.20
CA ALA A 144 -1.32 -21.19 0.93
C ALA A 144 -1.21 -20.99 2.45
N GLU A 145 -0.10 -20.42 2.92
CA GLU A 145 0.12 -20.12 4.33
C GLU A 145 -0.84 -19.07 4.85
N THR A 146 -1.20 -18.06 4.04
CA THR A 146 -2.21 -17.07 4.43
C THR A 146 -3.57 -17.73 4.60
N MET A 147 -3.98 -18.60 3.69
CA MET A 147 -5.24 -19.35 3.81
C MET A 147 -5.29 -20.19 5.09
N VAL A 148 -4.22 -20.94 5.38
CA VAL A 148 -4.11 -21.74 6.61
C VAL A 148 -4.22 -20.86 7.86
N ARG A 149 -3.51 -19.73 7.91
CA ARG A 149 -3.57 -18.81 9.07
C ARG A 149 -4.97 -18.21 9.23
N SER A 150 -5.61 -17.78 8.15
CA SER A 150 -6.95 -17.18 8.18
C SER A 150 -8.00 -18.17 8.68
N ILE A 151 -7.98 -19.40 8.18
CA ILE A 151 -8.90 -20.46 8.62
C ILE A 151 -8.66 -20.78 10.10
N ARG A 152 -7.41 -20.84 10.54
CA ARG A 152 -7.08 -21.08 11.96
C ARG A 152 -7.66 -19.98 12.87
N VAL A 153 -7.51 -18.71 12.50
CA VAL A 153 -8.08 -17.58 13.26
C VAL A 153 -9.60 -17.65 13.27
N ALA A 154 -10.24 -17.98 12.14
CA ALA A 154 -11.69 -18.12 12.07
C ALA A 154 -12.20 -19.24 12.98
N ALA A 155 -11.60 -20.45 12.89
CA ALA A 155 -11.97 -21.58 13.71
C ALA A 155 -11.77 -21.31 15.22
N GLU A 156 -10.65 -20.68 15.59
CA GLU A 156 -10.39 -20.31 16.98
C GLU A 156 -11.37 -19.25 17.49
N ASN A 157 -11.79 -18.30 16.64
CA ASN A 157 -12.84 -17.35 17.02
C ASN A 157 -14.22 -18.02 17.17
N CYS A 158 -14.55 -19.04 16.38
CA CYS A 158 -15.76 -19.84 16.60
C CYS A 158 -15.74 -20.54 17.95
N ARG A 159 -14.61 -21.17 18.32
CA ARG A 159 -14.43 -21.81 19.63
C ARG A 159 -14.56 -20.80 20.76
N ARG A 160 -13.83 -19.67 20.68
CA ARG A 160 -13.88 -18.58 21.67
C ARG A 160 -15.29 -18.05 21.86
N LEU A 161 -16.02 -17.86 20.77
CA LEU A 161 -17.41 -17.40 20.82
C LEU A 161 -18.30 -18.39 21.58
N ALA A 162 -18.19 -19.69 21.29
CA ALA A 162 -18.95 -20.74 21.98
C ALA A 162 -18.62 -20.83 23.47
N SER A 163 -17.36 -20.57 23.85
CA SER A 163 -16.89 -20.56 25.24
C SER A 163 -16.98 -19.19 25.92
N GLN A 164 -17.59 -18.19 25.27
CA GLN A 164 -17.69 -16.81 25.77
C GLN A 164 -16.34 -16.15 26.12
N GLU A 165 -15.28 -16.56 25.43
CA GLU A 165 -13.94 -15.99 25.55
C GLU A 165 -13.78 -14.76 24.65
N LYS A 166 -12.77 -13.94 24.95
CA LYS A 166 -12.42 -12.78 24.13
C LYS A 166 -11.91 -13.21 22.76
N LEU A 167 -12.55 -12.71 21.69
CA LEU A 167 -12.14 -12.94 20.30
C LEU A 167 -10.73 -12.42 20.00
N LEU A 168 -10.03 -13.15 19.13
CA LEU A 168 -8.79 -12.70 18.51
C LEU A 168 -9.05 -11.51 17.59
N HIS A 169 -8.14 -10.52 17.63
CA HIS A 169 -8.13 -9.36 16.73
C HIS A 169 -9.45 -8.55 16.68
N ARG A 170 -10.24 -8.56 17.76
CA ARG A 170 -11.46 -7.78 17.88
C ARG A 170 -11.17 -6.27 17.72
N VAL A 171 -11.89 -5.62 16.80
CA VAL A 171 -11.72 -4.18 16.49
C VAL A 171 -12.69 -3.31 17.30
N VAL A 172 -13.93 -3.77 17.50
CA VAL A 172 -15.00 -3.15 18.32
C VAL A 172 -15.74 -4.22 19.11
#